data_AF-A0A953IGQ8-F1
#
_entry.id   AF-A0A953IGQ8-F1
#
_cell.length_a   1.000
_cell.length_b   1.000
_cell.length_c   1.000
_cell.angle_alpha   90.00
_cell.angle_beta   90.00
_cell.angle_gamma   90.00
#
_symmetry.space_group_name_H-M   'P 1'
#
loop_
_entity.id
_entity.type
_entity.pdbx_description
1 polymer ?
#
loop_
_entity_poly.entity_id
_entity_poly.type
_entity_poly.pdbx_seq_one_letter_code
_entity_poly.pdbx_strand_id
1 'polypeptide(L)'
;PIVGPGALYVPWILYAAFTGRLWFAVKLLIVYATVSALRQMTESKVVGDQVGLHPLAVLLSIYLGIKFFGALGVVFGPLITILLKAMITSGLLPIFTDAKPKR
;
A
#
# COMPACT_ATOMS: atom_id res chain seq x y z
N PRO A 1 -11.16 -6.31 -0.42
CA PRO A 1 -12.10 -6.67 0.67
C PRO A 1 -11.43 -7.51 1.78
N ILE A 2 -11.07 -6.88 2.91
CA ILE A 2 -10.39 -7.50 4.06
C ILE A 2 -11.22 -8.63 4.71
N VAL A 3 -12.54 -8.65 4.50
CA VAL A 3 -13.48 -9.57 5.15
C VAL A 3 -13.44 -11.02 4.60
N GLY A 4 -12.80 -11.29 3.45
CA GLY A 4 -12.96 -12.59 2.76
C GLY A 4 -12.44 -13.83 3.52
N PRO A 5 -11.11 -14.09 3.53
CA PRO A 5 -10.59 -15.34 4.07
C PRO A 5 -10.57 -15.38 5.60
N GLY A 6 -10.23 -14.25 6.26
CA GLY A 6 -10.07 -14.18 7.71
C GLY A 6 -11.36 -14.51 8.46
N ALA A 7 -12.52 -14.11 7.93
CA ALA A 7 -13.82 -14.42 8.53
C ALA A 7 -14.13 -15.92 8.59
N LEU A 8 -13.51 -16.73 7.73
CA LEU A 8 -13.75 -18.17 7.65
C LEU A 8 -12.64 -18.96 8.38
N TYR A 9 -11.37 -18.57 8.20
CA TYR A 9 -10.24 -19.22 8.87
C TYR A 9 -10.19 -18.96 10.38
N VAL A 10 -10.51 -17.75 10.84
CA VAL A 10 -10.44 -17.40 12.29
C VAL A 10 -11.40 -18.24 13.14
N PRO A 11 -12.71 -18.34 12.85
CA PRO A 11 -13.61 -19.19 13.65
C PRO A 11 -13.25 -20.67 13.53
N TRP A 12 -12.72 -21.13 12.40
CA TRP A 12 -12.31 -22.53 12.23
C TRP A 12 -11.04 -22.87 13.03
N ILE A 13 -10.06 -21.96 13.05
CA ILE A 13 -8.86 -22.09 13.90
C ILE A 13 -9.28 -22.16 15.37
N LEU A 14 -10.18 -21.27 15.80
CA LEU A 14 -10.73 -21.27 17.16
C LEU A 14 -11.46 -22.58 17.47
N TYR A 15 -12.35 -23.02 16.58
CA TYR A 15 -13.07 -24.28 16.75
C TYR A 15 -12.11 -25.48 16.88
N ALA A 16 -11.11 -25.57 16.01
CA ALA A 16 -10.10 -26.64 16.05
C ALA A 16 -9.28 -26.62 17.34
N ALA A 17 -8.95 -25.44 17.87
CA ALA A 17 -8.26 -25.28 19.14
C ALA A 17 -9.14 -25.74 20.32
N PHE A 18 -10.42 -25.35 20.35
CA PHE A 18 -11.37 -25.77 21.39
C PHE A 18 -11.69 -27.27 21.34
N THR A 19 -11.65 -27.89 20.17
CA THR A 19 -11.86 -29.34 20.02
C THR A 19 -10.61 -30.17 20.38
N GLY A 20 -9.56 -29.55 20.92
CA GLY A 20 -8.31 -30.22 21.32
C GLY A 20 -7.41 -30.62 20.15
N ARG A 21 -7.75 -30.27 18.90
CA ARG A 21 -6.98 -30.60 17.69
C ARG A 21 -5.93 -29.53 17.41
N LEU A 22 -5.04 -29.30 18.36
CA LEU A 22 -4.02 -28.24 18.30
C LEU A 22 -3.12 -28.34 17.06
N TRP A 23 -2.68 -29.54 16.69
CA TRP A 23 -1.89 -29.77 15.48
C TRP A 23 -2.61 -29.35 14.19
N PHE A 24 -3.93 -29.50 14.13
CA PHE A 24 -4.72 -29.07 12.99
C PHE A 24 -4.87 -27.54 12.98
N ALA A 25 -5.13 -26.93 14.14
CA ALA A 25 -5.23 -25.48 14.29
C ALA A 25 -3.93 -24.76 13.88
N VAL A 26 -2.75 -25.29 14.28
CA VAL A 26 -1.44 -24.73 13.90
C VAL A 26 -1.21 -24.81 12.38
N LYS A 27 -1.49 -25.96 11.76
CA LYS A 27 -1.39 -26.10 10.30
C LYS A 27 -2.30 -25.11 9.58
N LEU A 28 -3.53 -24.95 10.08
CA LEU A 28 -4.51 -24.03 9.51
C LEU A 28 -4.07 -22.55 9.66
N LEU A 29 -3.46 -22.21 10.79
CA LEU A 29 -2.90 -20.89 11.05
C LEU A 29 -1.72 -20.56 10.13
N ILE A 30 -0.82 -21.51 9.89
CA ILE A 30 0.30 -21.34 8.94
C ILE A 30 -0.23 -21.05 7.54
N VAL A 31 -1.18 -21.87 7.06
CA VAL A 31 -1.80 -21.67 5.74
C VAL A 31 -2.46 -20.29 5.64
N TYR A 32 -3.23 -19.89 6.66
CA TYR A 32 -3.86 -18.58 6.71
C TYR A 32 -2.83 -17.43 6.66
N ALA A 33 -1.75 -17.54 7.44
CA ALA A 33 -0.68 -16.54 7.49
C ALA A 33 0.02 -16.41 6.13
N THR A 34 0.37 -17.53 5.49
CA THR A 34 1.00 -17.53 4.16
C THR A 34 0.12 -16.90 3.10
N VAL A 35 -1.16 -17.27 3.04
CA VAL A 35 -2.12 -16.70 2.08
C VAL A 35 -2.32 -15.20 2.32
N SER A 36 -2.42 -14.80 3.59
CA SER A 36 -2.56 -13.38 3.96
C SER A 36 -1.33 -12.56 3.59
N ALA A 37 -0.13 -13.09 3.80
CA ALA A 37 1.13 -12.44 3.42
C ALA A 37 1.23 -12.26 1.90
N LEU A 38 0.96 -13.32 1.12
CA LEU A 38 0.96 -13.26 -0.35
C LEU A 38 -0.06 -12.25 -0.87
N ARG A 39 -1.24 -12.18 -0.23
CA ARG A 39 -2.26 -11.20 -0.57
C ARG A 39 -1.82 -9.77 -0.26
N GLN A 40 -1.23 -9.53 0.92
CA GLN A 40 -0.68 -8.21 1.27
C GLN A 40 0.44 -7.80 0.32
N MET A 41 1.31 -8.71 -0.12
CA MET A 41 2.32 -8.40 -1.14
C MET A 41 1.69 -8.05 -2.48
N THR A 42 0.66 -8.78 -2.90
CA THR A 42 -0.05 -8.51 -4.16
C THR A 42 -0.78 -7.18 -4.10
N GLU A 43 -1.54 -6.93 -3.03
CA GLU A 43 -2.24 -5.65 -2.79
C GLU A 43 -1.22 -4.50 -2.65
N SER A 44 -0.13 -4.67 -1.91
CA SER A 44 0.92 -3.66 -1.74
C SER A 44 1.63 -3.32 -3.05
N LYS A 45 1.89 -4.32 -3.90
CA LYS A 45 2.50 -4.12 -5.21
C LYS A 45 1.56 -3.41 -6.17
N VAL A 46 0.28 -3.79 -6.19
CA VAL A 46 -0.75 -3.13 -6.99
C VAL A 46 -0.99 -1.69 -6.52
N VAL A 47 -1.06 -1.45 -5.20
CA VAL A 47 -1.21 -0.10 -4.63
C VAL A 47 0.05 0.75 -4.91
N GLY A 48 1.25 0.16 -4.83
CA GLY A 48 2.50 0.82 -5.21
C GLY A 48 2.52 1.28 -6.67
N ASP A 49 2.01 0.45 -7.59
CA ASP A 49 1.85 0.80 -9.00
C ASP A 49 0.75 1.85 -9.23
N GLN A 50 -0.36 1.81 -8.48
CA GLN A 50 -1.52 2.67 -8.71
C GLN A 50 -1.31 4.14 -8.33
N VAL A 51 -0.45 4.46 -7.36
CA VAL A 51 -0.18 5.87 -7.02
C VAL A 51 0.68 6.54 -8.13
N GLY A 52 1.43 5.74 -8.90
CA GLY A 52 2.36 6.21 -9.94
C GLY A 52 3.38 7.23 -9.41
N LEU A 53 3.53 7.35 -8.09
CA LEU A 53 4.54 8.12 -7.40
C LEU A 53 5.49 7.11 -6.79
N HIS A 54 6.77 7.24 -7.15
CA HIS A 54 7.79 6.39 -6.58
C HIS A 54 7.77 6.53 -5.04
N PRO A 55 7.76 5.45 -4.24
CA PRO A 55 7.70 5.52 -2.78
C PRO A 55 8.78 6.44 -2.18
N LEU A 56 9.97 6.47 -2.79
CA LEU A 56 11.03 7.41 -2.40
C LEU A 56 10.65 8.87 -2.60
N ALA A 57 9.88 9.20 -3.63
CA ALA A 57 9.40 10.57 -3.87
C ALA A 57 8.42 11.01 -2.77
N VAL A 58 7.55 10.11 -2.31
CA VAL A 58 6.65 10.39 -1.18
C VAL A 58 7.44 10.57 0.12
N LEU A 59 8.42 9.71 0.39
CA LEU A 59 9.32 9.84 1.55
C LEU A 59 10.10 11.15 1.53
N LEU A 60 10.72 11.47 0.39
CA LEU A 60 11.48 12.71 0.20
C LEU A 60 10.59 13.93 0.38
N SER A 61 9.38 13.86 -0.15
CA SER A 61 8.38 14.90 -0.04
C SER A 61 7.95 15.18 1.40
N ILE A 62 7.74 14.14 2.21
CA ILE A 62 7.46 14.27 3.64
C ILE A 62 8.67 14.86 4.36
N TYR A 63 9.88 14.38 4.06
CA TYR A 63 11.11 14.89 4.68
C TYR A 63 11.30 16.39 4.41
N LEU A 64 11.20 16.80 3.15
CA LEU A 64 11.29 18.20 2.75
C LEU A 64 10.14 19.01 3.37
N GLY A 65 8.91 18.47 3.32
CA GLY A 65 7.75 19.08 3.95
C GLY A 65 7.99 19.37 5.43
N ILE A 66 8.49 18.40 6.19
CA ILE A 66 8.79 18.57 7.61
C ILE A 66 9.88 19.63 7.81
N LYS A 67 10.92 19.64 6.96
CA LYS A 67 12.02 20.59 7.06
C LYS A 67 11.57 22.05 6.83
N PHE A 68 10.60 22.28 5.96
CA PHE A 68 10.10 23.63 5.64
C PHE A 68 8.89 24.06 6.49
N PHE A 69 7.99 23.14 6.81
CA PHE A 69 6.68 23.43 7.42
C PHE A 69 6.48 22.76 8.80
N GLY A 70 7.49 22.09 9.34
CA GLY A 70 7.40 21.39 10.63
C GLY A 70 6.41 20.23 10.60
N ALA A 71 5.67 19.99 11.68
CA ALA A 71 4.72 18.88 11.77
C ALA A 71 3.63 18.89 10.66
N LEU A 72 3.23 20.09 10.19
CA LEU A 72 2.28 20.23 9.08
C LEU A 72 2.86 19.74 7.74
N GLY A 73 4.18 19.67 7.64
CA GLY A 73 4.92 19.19 6.49
C GLY A 73 4.62 17.75 6.08
N VAL A 74 4.15 16.91 7.01
CA VAL A 74 3.73 15.53 6.71
C VAL A 74 2.53 15.50 5.77
N VAL A 75 1.64 16.49 5.87
CA VAL A 75 0.45 16.61 5.03
C VAL A 75 0.77 17.43 3.77
N PHE A 76 1.40 18.59 3.94
CA PHE A 76 1.70 19.48 2.82
C PHE A 76 2.72 18.90 1.83
N GLY A 77 3.69 18.11 2.29
CA GLY A 77 4.68 17.48 1.43
C GLY A 77 4.00 16.67 0.31
N PRO A 78 3.33 15.54 0.64
CA PRO A 78 2.70 14.69 -0.37
C PRO A 78 1.71 15.46 -1.24
N LEU A 79 0.97 16.41 -0.65
CA LEU A 79 0.01 17.25 -1.35
C LEU A 79 0.66 18.04 -2.50
N ILE A 80 1.77 18.74 -2.21
CA ILE A 80 2.52 19.53 -3.19
C ILE A 80 3.10 18.62 -4.27
N THR A 81 3.63 17.46 -3.91
CA THR A 81 4.21 16.50 -4.86
C THR A 81 3.15 15.94 -5.81
N ILE A 82 1.95 15.64 -5.31
CA ILE A 82 0.82 15.19 -6.15
C ILE A 82 0.38 16.32 -7.09
N LEU A 83 0.27 17.56 -6.61
CA LEU A 83 -0.04 18.74 -7.41
C LEU A 83 0.98 18.96 -8.54
N LEU A 84 2.28 18.92 -8.21
CA LEU A 84 3.36 19.04 -9.19
C LEU A 84 3.29 17.92 -10.24
N LYS A 85 3.10 16.66 -9.81
CA LYS A 85 2.94 15.53 -10.73
C LYS A 85 1.72 15.72 -11.65
N ALA A 86 0.60 16.21 -11.10
CA ALA A 86 -0.61 16.48 -11.88
C ALA A 86 -0.39 17.58 -12.93
N MET A 87 0.30 18.66 -12.57
CA MET A 87 0.63 19.77 -13.50
C MET A 87 1.60 19.35 -14.62
N ILE A 88 2.57 18.48 -14.31
CA ILE A 88 3.49 17.94 -15.31
C ILE A 88 2.74 16.99 -16.26
N THR A 89 1.90 16.10 -15.71
CA THR A 89 1.14 15.12 -16.49
C THR A 89 0.06 15.77 -17.37
N SER A 90 -0.49 16.91 -16.94
CA SER A 90 -1.48 17.69 -17.72
C SER A 90 -0.87 18.52 -18.85
N GLY A 91 0.46 18.53 -18.99
CA GLY A 91 1.15 19.29 -20.03
C GLY A 91 1.24 20.80 -19.78
N LEU A 92 0.93 21.25 -18.55
CA LEU A 92 1.00 22.67 -18.18
C LEU A 92 2.46 23.17 -18.03
N LEU A 93 3.39 22.25 -17.76
CA LEU A 93 4.84 22.51 -17.65
C LEU A 93 5.61 21.58 -18.62
N PRO A 94 6.06 22.07 -19.79
CA PRO A 94 6.71 21.25 -20.80
C PRO A 94 8.17 20.84 -20.48
N ILE A 95 8.68 21.19 -19.30
CA ILE A 95 10.10 21.05 -18.93
C ILE A 95 10.53 19.57 -18.76
N PHE A 96 9.58 18.65 -18.51
CA PHE A 96 9.82 17.20 -18.35
C PHE A 96 8.95 16.34 -19.25
N THR A 97 8.37 16.92 -20.32
CA THR A 97 7.61 16.15 -21.29
C THR A 97 8.57 15.41 -22.21
N ASP A 98 9.03 14.23 -21.78
CA ASP A 98 9.32 13.20 -22.77
C ASP A 98 7.98 12.87 -23.43
N ALA A 99 7.87 13.25 -24.68
CA ALA A 99 6.77 12.92 -25.57
C ALA A 99 6.63 11.38 -25.63
N LYS A 100 5.85 10.79 -24.73
CA LYS A 100 5.29 9.46 -24.96
C LYS A 100 3.89 9.63 -25.54
N PRO A 101 3.70 9.30 -26.83
CA PRO A 101 2.39 9.39 -27.44
C PRO A 101 1.47 8.38 -26.76
N LYS A 102 0.32 8.89 -26.36
CA LYS A 102 -0.87 8.12 -25.96
C LYS A 102 -1.14 7.05 -27.02
N ARG A 103 -0.96 5.78 -26.67
CA ARG A 103 -1.66 4.64 -27.28
C ARG A 103 -2.14 3.75 -26.16
#